data_AF-A0A3D9LJI3-F1
#
_entry.id   AF-A0A3D9LJI3-F1
#
_cell.length_a   1.000
_cell.length_b   1.000
_cell.length_c   1.000
_cell.angle_alpha   90.00
_cell.angle_beta   90.00
_cell.angle_gamma   90.00
#
_symmetry.space_group_name_H-M   'P 1'
#
loop_
_entity.id
_entity.type
_entity.pdbx_description
1 polymer ?
#
loop_
_entity_poly.entity_id
_entity_poly.type
_entity_poly.pdbx_seq_one_letter_code
_entity_poly.pdbx_strand_id
1 'polypeptide(L)'
;MTRSKLLILTLIALLISCNLKTNNQSTLQQFAPGTYHRVNENGEKSGTLLVYPVADSTFYIHLFVTRGAPSYNSGSLYREVNTSTDKAEIRFQDESSDCHLALKVQDKSITITTLKKDCGFGYGVRADGTFVQVSADIPEYFENMDGSKTYFE
;
A
#
# COMPACT_ATOMS: atom_id res chain seq x y z
N MET A 1 -54.72 -49.66 -3.79
CA MET A 1 -54.49 -48.36 -4.49
C MET A 1 -54.83 -47.26 -3.49
N THR A 2 -54.05 -46.24 -3.13
CA THR A 2 -52.74 -45.72 -3.56
C THR A 2 -52.36 -44.68 -2.49
N ARG A 3 -51.63 -45.07 -1.42
CA ARG A 3 -51.08 -44.13 -0.41
C ARG A 3 -49.59 -43.79 -0.63
N SER A 4 -48.99 -44.31 -1.69
CA SER A 4 -47.53 -44.26 -1.89
C SER A 4 -47.04 -43.12 -2.80
N LYS A 5 -47.92 -42.19 -3.23
CA LYS A 5 -47.52 -41.11 -4.15
C LYS A 5 -47.34 -39.74 -3.48
N LEU A 6 -47.68 -39.59 -2.20
CA LEU A 6 -47.64 -38.28 -1.53
C LEU A 6 -46.29 -37.94 -0.87
N LEU A 7 -45.38 -38.91 -0.75
CA LEU A 7 -44.07 -38.74 -0.12
C LEU A 7 -42.94 -38.35 -1.08
N ILE A 8 -43.19 -38.36 -2.39
CA ILE A 8 -42.15 -38.07 -3.40
C ILE A 8 -42.09 -36.57 -3.72
N LEU A 9 -43.17 -35.81 -3.50
CA LEU A 9 -43.18 -34.37 -3.82
C LEU A 9 -42.52 -33.47 -2.77
N THR A 10 -42.31 -33.93 -1.54
CA THR A 10 -41.65 -33.13 -0.48
C THR A 10 -40.13 -33.22 -0.51
N LEU A 11 -39.54 -34.18 -1.22
CA LEU A 11 -38.08 -34.33 -1.28
C LEU A 11 -37.41 -33.44 -2.35
N ILE A 12 -38.18 -32.94 -3.33
CA ILE A 12 -37.65 -32.12 -4.44
C ILE A 12 -37.50 -30.65 -4.02
N ALA A 13 -38.25 -30.19 -3.01
CA ALA A 13 -38.15 -28.81 -2.49
C ALA A 13 -36.91 -28.56 -1.61
N LEU A 14 -36.17 -29.60 -1.21
CA LEU A 14 -34.98 -29.48 -0.36
C LEU A 14 -33.67 -29.33 -1.15
N LEU A 15 -33.70 -29.40 -2.49
CA LEU A 15 -32.52 -29.32 -3.35
C LEU A 15 -32.29 -27.93 -3.97
N ILE A 16 -33.15 -26.95 -3.69
CA ILE A 16 -33.05 -25.56 -4.21
C ILE A 16 -32.47 -24.61 -3.13
N SER A 17 -31.62 -25.13 -2.24
CA SER A 17 -30.99 -24.33 -1.17
C SER A 17 -29.48 -24.45 -1.19
N CYS A 18 -28.84 -24.39 -2.36
CA CYS A 18 -27.43 -24.04 -2.41
C CYS A 18 -27.06 -23.54 -3.80
N ASN A 19 -26.20 -22.53 -3.84
CA ASN A 19 -25.67 -21.82 -5.02
C ASN A 19 -26.29 -20.46 -5.34
N LEU A 20 -26.50 -19.61 -4.34
CA LEU A 20 -26.05 -18.22 -4.51
C LEU A 20 -24.56 -18.17 -4.17
N LYS A 21 -23.70 -18.34 -5.19
CA LYS A 21 -22.32 -17.88 -5.11
C LYS A 21 -22.32 -16.35 -5.24
N THR A 22 -22.60 -15.65 -4.16
CA THR A 22 -22.21 -14.25 -4.01
C THR A 22 -20.75 -14.20 -3.58
N ASN A 23 -19.86 -13.84 -4.49
CA ASN A 23 -18.93 -12.72 -4.27
C ASN A 23 -18.01 -12.56 -5.48
N ASN A 24 -18.46 -11.77 -6.46
CA ASN A 24 -17.54 -10.93 -7.21
C ASN A 24 -17.55 -9.55 -6.56
N GLN A 25 -17.12 -9.47 -5.28
CA GLN A 25 -16.49 -8.25 -4.84
C GLN A 25 -15.09 -8.30 -5.42
N SER A 26 -14.87 -7.54 -6.49
CA SER A 26 -13.52 -7.07 -6.82
C SER A 26 -13.04 -6.32 -5.60
N THR A 27 -12.39 -7.01 -4.66
CA THR A 27 -11.69 -6.39 -3.55
C THR A 27 -10.75 -5.37 -4.17
N LEU A 28 -11.03 -4.08 -3.99
CA LEU A 28 -10.10 -3.04 -4.40
C LEU A 28 -8.74 -3.42 -3.82
N GLN A 29 -7.71 -3.38 -4.66
CA GLN A 29 -6.37 -3.74 -4.24
C GLN A 29 -5.89 -2.69 -3.25
N GLN A 30 -5.97 -3.02 -1.97
CA GLN A 30 -5.57 -2.13 -0.88
C GLN A 30 -4.06 -2.15 -0.69
N PHE A 31 -3.55 -1.13 -0.02
CA PHE A 31 -2.15 -1.04 0.38
C PHE A 31 -1.83 -2.20 1.33
N ALA A 32 -1.15 -3.23 0.82
CA ALA A 32 -0.73 -4.35 1.64
C ALA A 32 0.39 -3.90 2.60
N PRO A 33 0.33 -4.27 3.89
CA PRO A 33 1.40 -3.95 4.81
C PRO A 33 2.70 -4.63 4.39
N GLY A 34 3.82 -4.05 4.83
CA GLY A 34 5.13 -4.64 4.65
C GLY A 34 6.18 -3.68 4.15
N THR A 35 7.24 -4.26 3.59
CA THR A 35 8.42 -3.54 3.10
C THR A 35 8.49 -3.62 1.60
N TYR A 36 8.68 -2.46 0.96
CA TYR A 36 8.82 -2.32 -0.47
C TYR A 36 10.15 -1.63 -0.81
N HIS A 37 10.82 -2.08 -1.86
CA HIS A 37 12.07 -1.49 -2.33
C HIS A 37 11.93 -0.96 -3.75
N ARG A 38 12.59 0.18 -4.00
CA ARG A 38 12.88 0.67 -5.34
C ARG A 38 14.35 0.43 -5.64
N VAL A 39 14.66 -0.03 -6.84
CA VAL A 39 16.03 -0.14 -7.35
C VAL A 39 16.27 0.90 -8.44
N ASN A 40 17.50 1.41 -8.55
CA ASN A 40 17.92 2.27 -9.66
C ASN A 40 18.29 1.43 -10.90
N GLU A 41 18.69 2.11 -11.98
CA GLU A 41 19.10 1.48 -13.25
C GLU A 41 20.31 0.54 -13.10
N ASN A 42 21.12 0.72 -12.07
CA ASN A 42 22.27 -0.13 -11.75
C ASN A 42 21.88 -1.35 -10.88
N GLY A 43 20.61 -1.51 -10.53
CA GLY A 43 20.12 -2.57 -9.64
C GLY A 43 20.37 -2.31 -8.16
N GLU A 44 20.85 -1.12 -7.78
CA GLU A 44 21.10 -0.76 -6.39
C GLU A 44 19.82 -0.22 -5.73
N LYS A 45 19.64 -0.49 -4.43
CA LYS A 45 18.49 0.01 -3.68
C LYS A 45 18.52 1.54 -3.61
N SER A 46 17.50 2.18 -4.20
CA SER A 46 17.34 3.64 -4.28
C SER A 46 16.16 4.18 -3.45
N GLY A 47 15.43 3.29 -2.79
CA GLY A 47 14.40 3.67 -1.83
C GLY A 47 13.79 2.49 -1.09
N THR A 48 13.23 2.80 0.07
CA THR A 48 12.47 1.89 0.93
C THR A 48 11.15 2.56 1.27
N LEU A 49 10.04 1.84 1.07
CA LEU A 49 8.73 2.24 1.53
C LEU A 49 8.24 1.19 2.53
N LEU A 50 7.94 1.62 3.74
CA LEU A 50 7.33 0.81 4.77
C LEU A 50 5.85 1.17 4.86
N VAL A 51 4.99 0.16 4.96
CA VAL A 51 3.54 0.32 5.12
C VAL A 51 3.12 -0.41 6.39
N TYR A 52 2.63 0.34 7.38
CA TYR A 52 2.16 -0.18 8.65
C TYR A 52 0.64 0.04 8.77
N PRO A 53 -0.16 -1.01 9.03
CA PRO A 53 -1.60 -0.91 9.11
C PRO A 53 -2.05 -0.36 10.48
N VAL A 54 -3.03 0.56 10.47
CA VAL A 54 -3.65 1.11 11.70
C VAL A 54 -5.11 0.65 11.81
N ALA A 55 -5.87 0.81 10.73
CA ALA A 55 -7.26 0.40 10.59
C ALA A 55 -7.58 0.10 9.11
N ASP A 56 -8.79 -0.37 8.80
CA ASP A 56 -9.19 -0.83 7.46
C ASP A 56 -8.86 0.13 6.30
N SER A 57 -8.89 1.44 6.55
CA SER A 57 -8.57 2.48 5.55
C SER A 57 -7.46 3.44 5.99
N THR A 58 -6.75 3.12 7.08
CA THR A 58 -5.73 4.00 7.67
C THR A 58 -4.44 3.23 7.83
N PHE A 59 -3.34 3.79 7.34
CA PHE A 59 -2.01 3.22 7.48
C PHE A 59 -0.97 4.31 7.66
N TYR A 60 0.12 3.97 8.34
CA TYR A 60 1.32 4.78 8.33
C TYR A 60 2.23 4.34 7.20
N ILE A 61 2.90 5.31 6.57
CA ILE A 61 4.01 5.06 5.69
C ILE A 61 5.28 5.73 6.19
N HIS A 62 6.40 5.05 6.01
CA HIS A 62 7.72 5.67 6.02
C HIS A 62 8.37 5.46 4.65
N LEU A 63 8.60 6.55 3.92
CA LEU A 63 9.32 6.53 2.64
C LEU A 63 10.71 7.11 2.86
N PHE A 64 11.74 6.33 2.54
CA PHE A 64 13.12 6.78 2.42
C PHE A 64 13.58 6.64 0.97
N VAL A 65 14.23 7.66 0.43
CA VAL A 65 14.78 7.66 -0.94
C VAL A 65 16.18 8.24 -0.97
N THR A 66 17.02 7.70 -1.86
CA THR A 66 18.38 8.17 -2.09
C THR A 66 18.71 8.17 -3.58
N ARG A 67 19.55 9.11 -4.00
CA ARG A 67 20.14 9.11 -5.35
C ARG A 67 21.36 8.17 -5.47
N GLY A 68 21.91 7.72 -4.35
CA GLY A 68 23.16 6.94 -4.34
C GLY A 68 24.38 7.78 -4.73
N ALA A 69 25.46 7.11 -5.14
CA ALA A 69 26.72 7.74 -5.51
C ALA A 69 26.56 8.76 -6.67
N PRO A 70 27.41 9.80 -6.74
CA PRO A 70 28.52 10.11 -5.81
C PRO A 70 28.11 10.97 -4.61
N SER A 71 26.93 11.60 -4.61
CA SER A 71 26.58 12.59 -3.58
C SER A 71 25.80 12.00 -2.40
N TYR A 72 25.20 10.82 -2.56
CA TYR A 72 24.40 10.15 -1.53
C TYR A 72 23.29 11.00 -0.93
N ASN A 73 22.78 11.97 -1.68
CA ASN A 73 21.66 12.79 -1.24
C ASN A 73 20.47 11.88 -0.96
N SER A 74 19.82 12.09 0.18
CA SER A 74 18.71 11.28 0.64
C SER A 74 17.72 12.12 1.44
N GLY A 75 16.51 11.58 1.56
CA GLY A 75 15.46 12.17 2.37
C GLY A 75 14.46 11.10 2.77
N SER A 76 13.70 11.40 3.81
CA SER A 76 12.60 10.56 4.26
C SER A 76 11.35 11.37 4.57
N LEU A 77 10.21 10.68 4.57
CA LEU A 77 8.95 11.19 5.10
C LEU A 77 8.28 10.09 5.92
N TYR A 78 7.56 10.50 6.96
CA TYR A 78 6.69 9.64 7.76
C TYR A 78 5.29 10.24 7.81
N ARG A 79 4.25 9.52 7.39
CA ARG A 79 2.89 10.07 7.28
C ARG A 79 1.81 9.03 7.57
N GLU A 80 0.73 9.49 8.19
CA GLU A 80 -0.55 8.80 8.14
C GLU A 80 -1.20 9.01 6.78
N VAL A 81 -1.81 7.97 6.26
CA VAL A 81 -2.54 7.98 5.00
C VAL A 81 -3.90 7.33 5.22
N ASN A 82 -4.95 8.05 4.81
CA ASN A 82 -6.32 7.54 4.84
C ASN A 82 -6.82 7.35 3.40
N THR A 83 -7.12 6.12 3.02
CA THR A 83 -7.81 5.81 1.75
C THR A 83 -8.51 4.47 1.81
N SER A 84 -9.67 4.39 1.17
CA SER A 84 -10.42 3.15 0.96
C SER A 84 -10.22 2.56 -0.45
N THR A 85 -9.29 3.13 -1.23
CA THR A 85 -9.06 2.78 -2.64
C THR A 85 -7.62 2.33 -2.89
N ASP A 86 -7.34 1.89 -4.12
CA ASP A 86 -5.99 1.57 -4.62
C ASP A 86 -5.10 2.81 -4.80
N LYS A 87 -5.63 4.00 -4.51
CA LYS A 87 -4.96 5.28 -4.68
C LYS A 87 -4.98 6.08 -3.39
N ALA A 88 -3.87 6.76 -3.11
CA ALA A 88 -3.80 7.76 -2.06
C ALA A 88 -3.12 9.02 -2.59
N GLU A 89 -3.53 10.17 -2.09
CA GLU A 89 -2.80 11.43 -2.28
C GLU A 89 -2.29 11.90 -0.92
N ILE A 90 -0.99 12.20 -0.87
CA ILE A 90 -0.35 12.79 0.29
C ILE A 90 -0.02 14.24 -0.07
N ARG A 91 -0.61 15.16 0.68
CA ARG A 91 -0.40 16.60 0.49
C ARG A 91 0.41 17.15 1.65
N PHE A 92 1.45 17.89 1.30
CA PHE A 92 2.29 18.64 2.21
C PHE A 92 1.95 20.10 2.00
N GLN A 93 1.36 20.71 3.01
CA GLN A 93 1.15 22.15 3.03
C GLN A 93 1.94 22.68 4.23
N ASP A 94 3.13 23.19 3.94
CA ASP A 94 3.88 24.03 4.88
C ASP A 94 4.01 25.45 4.30
N GLU A 95 4.49 26.42 5.08
CA GLU A 95 4.59 27.82 4.67
C GLU A 95 5.46 28.04 3.41
N SER A 96 6.30 27.06 3.05
CA SER A 96 7.29 27.11 1.97
C SER A 96 7.08 26.06 0.86
N SER A 97 6.33 24.99 1.11
CA SER A 97 6.16 23.86 0.20
C SER A 97 4.68 23.44 0.09
N ASP A 98 4.27 23.18 -1.16
CA ASP A 98 2.96 22.64 -1.52
C ASP A 98 3.22 21.38 -2.32
N CYS A 99 3.82 20.38 -1.67
CA CYS A 99 4.22 19.11 -2.29
C CYS A 99 3.05 18.13 -2.30
N HIS A 100 2.84 17.48 -3.44
CA HIS A 100 1.76 16.50 -3.62
C HIS A 100 2.35 15.22 -4.17
N LEU A 101 2.15 14.10 -3.45
CA LEU A 101 2.51 12.77 -3.91
C LEU A 101 1.25 11.95 -4.15
N ALA A 102 1.17 11.28 -5.29
CA ALA A 102 0.20 10.22 -5.55
C ALA A 102 0.86 8.86 -5.31
N LEU A 103 0.16 8.00 -4.58
CA LEU A 103 0.51 6.59 -4.43
C LEU A 103 -0.55 5.77 -5.13
N LYS A 104 -0.13 4.80 -5.93
CA LYS A 104 -1.02 3.86 -6.61
C LYS A 104 -0.54 2.43 -6.39
N VAL A 105 -1.42 1.59 -5.87
CA VAL A 105 -1.18 0.15 -5.72
C VAL A 105 -1.44 -0.54 -7.05
N GLN A 106 -0.56 -1.46 -7.41
CA GLN A 106 -0.76 -2.41 -8.49
C GLN A 106 -0.02 -3.71 -8.14
N ASP A 107 -0.76 -4.80 -7.99
CA ASP A 107 -0.20 -6.10 -7.58
C ASP A 107 0.58 -6.01 -6.26
N LYS A 108 1.85 -6.42 -6.26
CA LYS A 108 2.78 -6.32 -5.13
C LYS A 108 3.66 -5.08 -5.24
N SER A 109 3.15 -4.01 -5.84
CA SER A 109 3.91 -2.79 -6.05
C SER A 109 3.11 -1.55 -5.72
N ILE A 110 3.83 -0.52 -5.29
CA ILE A 110 3.30 0.82 -5.06
C ILE A 110 4.11 1.76 -5.95
N THR A 111 3.42 2.45 -6.86
CA THR A 111 4.03 3.51 -7.65
C THR A 111 3.77 4.84 -6.97
N ILE A 112 4.85 5.59 -6.74
CA ILE A 112 4.80 6.96 -6.23
C ILE A 112 5.03 7.92 -7.39
N THR A 113 4.25 8.99 -7.46
CA THR A 113 4.40 10.06 -8.45
C THR A 113 4.27 11.41 -7.78
N THR A 114 5.19 12.32 -8.09
CA THR A 114 5.13 13.71 -7.66
C THR A 114 4.15 14.46 -8.55
N LEU A 115 3.02 14.89 -8.00
CA LEU A 115 1.99 15.67 -8.70
C LEU A 115 2.28 17.16 -8.69
N LYS A 116 2.94 17.67 -7.63
CA LYS A 116 3.19 19.11 -7.47
C LYS A 116 4.42 19.36 -6.59
N LYS A 117 5.28 20.30 -7.03
CA LYS A 117 6.50 20.81 -6.37
C LYS A 117 7.49 19.71 -5.93
N ASP A 118 8.63 20.14 -5.38
CA ASP A 118 9.57 19.25 -4.69
C ASP A 118 9.09 19.03 -3.25
N CYS A 119 9.22 17.79 -2.79
CA CYS A 119 8.80 17.32 -1.46
C CYS A 119 9.94 17.35 -0.43
N GLY A 120 11.09 17.91 -0.79
CA GLY A 120 12.16 18.18 0.16
C GLY A 120 13.02 16.96 0.48
N PHE A 121 13.13 15.98 -0.43
CA PHE A 121 13.99 14.80 -0.23
C PHE A 121 15.49 15.09 -0.39
N GLY A 122 15.87 16.36 -0.59
CA GLY A 122 17.23 16.78 -0.87
C GLY A 122 17.52 16.95 -2.36
N TYR A 123 18.62 17.64 -2.65
CA TYR A 123 18.93 18.10 -4.00
C TYR A 123 18.99 16.95 -5.02
N GLY A 124 18.06 16.95 -5.98
CA GLY A 124 17.98 15.96 -7.04
C GLY A 124 17.58 14.55 -6.57
N VAL A 125 16.95 14.43 -5.41
CA VAL A 125 16.34 13.19 -4.93
C VAL A 125 14.86 13.21 -5.28
N ARG A 126 14.36 12.13 -5.89
CA ARG A 126 12.95 12.02 -6.30
C ARG A 126 12.30 10.82 -5.64
N ALA A 127 11.08 11.00 -5.15
CA ALA A 127 10.24 9.90 -4.67
C ALA A 127 9.65 9.06 -5.81
N ASP A 128 9.58 9.61 -7.02
CA ASP A 128 8.96 8.98 -8.18
C ASP A 128 9.55 7.60 -8.50
N GLY A 129 8.68 6.62 -8.71
CA GLY A 129 9.07 5.28 -9.12
C GLY A 129 8.21 4.19 -8.53
N THR A 130 8.52 2.96 -8.92
CA THR A 130 7.80 1.76 -8.49
C THR A 130 8.58 1.05 -7.38
N PHE A 131 7.92 0.86 -6.25
CA PHE A 131 8.41 0.14 -5.09
C PHE A 131 7.78 -1.25 -5.09
N VAL A 132 8.59 -2.30 -5.13
CA VAL A 132 8.13 -3.70 -5.17
C VAL A 132 8.21 -4.30 -3.79
N GLN A 133 7.18 -5.02 -3.36
CA GLN A 133 7.11 -5.67 -2.06
C GLN A 133 8.19 -6.75 -1.98
N VAL A 134 9.05 -6.63 -0.97
CA VAL A 134 10.13 -7.58 -0.68
C VAL A 134 9.85 -8.39 0.59
N SER A 135 9.00 -7.87 1.49
CA SER A 135 8.49 -8.59 2.64
C SER A 135 7.05 -8.19 2.93
N ALA A 136 6.24 -9.17 3.33
CA ALA A 136 4.88 -8.98 3.82
C ALA A 136 4.80 -8.87 5.36
N ASP A 137 5.95 -8.97 6.04
CA ASP A 137 6.03 -8.80 7.49
C ASP A 137 5.71 -7.35 7.86
N ILE A 138 4.85 -7.16 8.86
CA ILE A 138 4.45 -5.83 9.31
C ILE A 138 5.66 -5.17 9.99
N PRO A 139 6.15 -4.02 9.51
CA PRO A 139 7.31 -3.36 10.10
C PRO A 139 6.93 -2.73 11.43
N GLU A 140 7.70 -2.99 12.50
CA GLU A 140 7.43 -2.42 13.83
C GLU A 140 8.04 -1.02 14.02
N TYR A 141 9.11 -0.71 13.28
CA TYR A 141 9.82 0.56 13.36
C TYR A 141 10.52 0.91 12.05
N PHE A 142 10.99 2.14 11.97
CA PHE A 142 11.97 2.60 10.98
C PHE A 142 13.18 3.25 11.67
N GLU A 143 14.31 3.26 10.96
CA GLU A 143 15.53 3.93 11.42
C GLU A 143 15.61 5.34 10.84
N ASN A 144 15.85 6.31 11.70
CA ASN A 144 16.11 7.69 11.34
C ASN A 144 17.54 7.86 10.81
N MET A 145 17.84 9.01 10.22
CA MET A 145 19.19 9.30 9.70
C MET A 145 20.28 9.31 10.79
N ASP A 146 19.91 9.52 12.05
CA ASP A 146 20.81 9.45 13.21
C ASP A 146 20.97 8.02 13.78
N GLY A 147 20.32 7.03 13.17
CA GLY A 147 20.32 5.62 13.60
C GLY A 147 19.35 5.32 14.76
N SER A 148 18.62 6.31 15.26
CA SER A 148 17.56 6.06 16.25
C SER A 148 16.39 5.33 15.60
N LYS A 149 15.63 4.56 16.40
CA LYS A 149 14.42 3.86 15.95
C LYS A 149 13.18 4.66 16.32
N THR A 150 12.27 4.80 15.37
CA THR A 150 10.91 5.28 15.61
C THR A 150 9.94 4.15 15.33
N TYR A 151 9.16 3.78 16.35
CA TYR A 151 8.16 2.73 16.25
C TYR A 151 6.88 3.30 15.62
N PHE A 152 6.17 2.47 14.87
CA PHE A 152 4.81 2.80 14.45
C PHE A 152 3.89 2.68 15.67
N GLU A 153 3.00 3.66 15.85
CA GLU A 153 2.02 3.70 16.96
C GLU A 153 0.60 3.44 16.46
#